data_AF-A0A1Q7WM49-F1
#
_entry.id   AF-A0A1Q7WM49-F1
#
_cell.length_a   1.000
_cell.length_b   1.000
_cell.length_c   1.000
_cell.angle_alpha   90.00
_cell.angle_beta   90.00
_cell.angle_gamma   90.00
#
_symmetry.space_group_name_H-M   'P 1'
#
loop_
_entity.id
_entity.type
_entity.pdbx_description
1 polymer ?
#
loop_
_entity_poly.entity_id
_entity_poly.type
_entity_poly.pdbx_seq_one_letter_code
_entity_poly.pdbx_strand_id
1 'polypeptide(L)'
;MTVATTRSPRAAAAEPAKWGIPTRRANLMFCAKRMLHQLRRGAQDFLAGPQLLSKSGDAAFSVMVGASSTPLWSEAQPEERLYELGKVHNLRRAAAALQGVVVPAGALFSFWKQIGRTARRRGFVAGRMLQEGCLIPATGGGLCQLSNALYETALQAGCEIVERHAHSRIVPGSAAADGRDATVAWNYVDLRFRPRDAMRIEAQVTRDELIVRFRARTPARNKREPRPQAVRATPVTPGVAARTCATCGETGCFRHEHRIDSRHGGIPDDDRCAFLVDENWPEFQEFVENVRRSGDVLGLPLDGATWRLPRYDWKREGFADVGSAPLQALRRALEVRWAPAQGPARRTAEQAGAERIAARLSRLLVPDVTKVVVAQWLLPFLWRNGHLGGRDVEVLMTRLPMQELHARLDRAFAAHPERKTLGDFRAPAELIEAEAEALAYASRIITPHSEIGRLFAEKAIMLDWRRPAVLPRVEPTPSARCIAFPGPTVARKGAYEVRDAARALDLDVLLLGSELEGPDFWDGVRTRKFDNPCEPNGWLKEVALVVQPAIAEERPRYLLAALAADVPVIAAPACGLASQDLLTIVPANDLTALIAALRASLP
;
A
#
# COMPACT_ATOMS: atom_id res chain seq x y z
N MET A 1 15.18 -63.23 37.83
CA MET A 1 13.93 -63.27 37.06
C MET A 1 13.88 -62.05 36.15
N THR A 2 14.18 -62.28 34.88
CA THR A 2 14.22 -61.30 33.78
C THR A 2 12.80 -61.06 33.26
N VAL A 3 12.30 -59.82 33.39
CA VAL A 3 11.00 -59.44 32.81
C VAL A 3 11.23 -58.94 31.39
N ALA A 4 10.75 -59.71 30.42
CA ALA A 4 10.79 -59.41 29.00
C ALA A 4 9.81 -58.28 28.65
N THR A 5 10.32 -57.18 28.08
CA THR A 5 9.51 -56.15 27.45
C THR A 5 9.07 -56.59 26.06
N THR A 6 7.79 -56.90 25.88
CA THR A 6 7.16 -57.15 24.58
C THR A 6 7.09 -55.85 23.77
N ARG A 7 7.94 -55.71 22.76
CA ARG A 7 7.81 -54.69 21.71
C ARG A 7 6.61 -55.04 20.83
N SER A 8 5.63 -54.14 20.79
CA SER A 8 4.54 -54.17 19.80
C SER A 8 5.13 -54.07 18.37
N PRO A 9 4.69 -54.87 17.40
CA PRO A 9 5.22 -54.82 16.05
C PRO A 9 4.82 -53.47 15.42
N ARG A 10 5.83 -52.66 15.12
CA ARG A 10 5.68 -51.46 14.29
C ARG A 10 5.09 -51.93 12.96
N ALA A 11 3.82 -51.60 12.70
CA ALA A 11 3.20 -51.89 11.42
C ALA A 11 4.13 -51.34 10.32
N ALA A 12 4.61 -52.22 9.46
CA ALA A 12 5.41 -51.84 8.31
C ALA A 12 4.57 -50.84 7.51
N ALA A 13 5.07 -49.59 7.40
CA ALA A 13 4.49 -48.62 6.51
C ALA A 13 4.49 -49.27 5.11
N ALA A 14 3.29 -49.51 4.57
CA ALA A 14 3.13 -50.06 3.24
C ALA A 14 3.99 -49.25 2.27
N GLU A 15 4.83 -49.93 1.48
CA GLU A 15 5.59 -49.27 0.41
C GLU A 15 4.60 -48.46 -0.43
N PRO A 16 4.84 -47.14 -0.61
CA PRO A 16 4.01 -46.35 -1.49
C PRO A 16 4.14 -47.01 -2.88
N ALA A 17 3.02 -47.50 -3.45
CA ALA A 17 2.93 -48.18 -4.75
C ALA A 17 3.89 -47.60 -5.81
N LYS A 18 4.45 -48.37 -6.74
CA LYS A 18 5.30 -47.76 -7.78
C LYS A 18 4.43 -46.97 -8.77
N TRP A 19 4.45 -45.64 -8.70
CA TRP A 19 3.67 -44.77 -9.59
C TRP A 19 4.42 -44.43 -10.89
N GLY A 20 3.71 -44.44 -12.01
CA GLY A 20 4.26 -44.09 -13.32
C GLY A 20 4.68 -42.62 -13.41
N ILE A 21 5.95 -42.39 -13.73
CA ILE A 21 6.48 -41.06 -14.04
C ILE A 21 5.75 -40.54 -15.30
N PRO A 22 5.24 -39.28 -15.30
CA PRO A 22 4.59 -38.71 -16.48
C PRO A 22 5.50 -38.81 -17.72
N THR A 23 4.95 -39.17 -18.88
CA THR A 23 5.73 -39.28 -20.12
C THR A 23 5.50 -38.08 -21.05
N ARG A 24 6.48 -37.78 -21.92
CA ARG A 24 6.33 -36.71 -22.92
C ARG A 24 5.13 -36.94 -23.86
N ARG A 25 4.85 -38.20 -24.21
CA ARG A 25 3.68 -38.59 -25.02
C ARG A 25 2.36 -38.31 -24.29
N ALA A 26 2.27 -38.64 -23.00
CA ALA A 26 1.10 -38.33 -22.18
C ALA A 26 0.85 -36.81 -22.12
N ASN A 27 1.90 -36.01 -21.94
CA ASN A 27 1.80 -34.55 -21.93
C ASN A 27 1.38 -33.96 -23.28
N LEU A 28 1.85 -34.51 -24.41
CA LEU A 28 1.40 -34.09 -25.74
C LEU A 28 -0.09 -34.35 -25.92
N MET A 29 -0.57 -35.54 -25.53
CA MET A 29 -2.00 -35.87 -25.55
C MET A 29 -2.81 -34.94 -24.64
N PHE A 30 -2.30 -34.63 -23.45
CA PHE A 30 -2.92 -33.67 -22.53
C PHE A 30 -3.04 -32.28 -23.17
N CYS A 31 -1.97 -31.78 -23.81
CA CYS A 31 -1.97 -30.51 -24.53
C CYS A 31 -3.00 -30.48 -25.67
N ALA A 32 -3.10 -31.56 -26.46
CA ALA A 32 -4.08 -31.68 -27.53
C ALA A 32 -5.53 -31.65 -27.00
N LYS A 33 -5.82 -32.44 -25.95
CA LYS A 33 -7.13 -32.42 -25.28
C LYS A 33 -7.48 -31.04 -24.74
N ARG A 34 -6.54 -30.39 -24.05
CA ARG A 34 -6.69 -29.03 -23.54
C ARG A 34 -7.05 -28.05 -24.66
N MET A 35 -6.36 -28.11 -25.78
CA MET A 35 -6.62 -27.23 -26.93
C MET A 35 -8.03 -27.45 -27.48
N LEU A 36 -8.46 -28.71 -27.66
CA LEU A 36 -9.81 -29.03 -28.12
C LEU A 36 -10.89 -28.51 -27.16
N HIS A 37 -10.70 -28.69 -25.85
CA HIS A 37 -11.63 -28.17 -24.85
C HIS A 37 -11.70 -26.64 -24.86
N GLN A 38 -10.56 -25.96 -25.03
CA GLN A 38 -10.51 -24.49 -25.15
C GLN A 38 -11.21 -24.00 -26.41
N LEU A 39 -11.03 -24.66 -27.56
CA LEU A 39 -11.74 -24.34 -28.80
C LEU A 39 -13.24 -24.53 -28.66
N ARG A 40 -13.66 -25.68 -28.10
CA ARG A 40 -15.06 -25.98 -27.83
C ARG A 40 -15.69 -24.93 -26.89
N ARG A 41 -14.98 -24.55 -25.82
CA ARG A 41 -15.43 -23.50 -24.90
C ARG A 41 -15.53 -22.14 -25.59
N GLY A 42 -14.52 -21.79 -26.40
CA GLY A 42 -14.53 -20.56 -27.17
C GLY A 42 -15.73 -20.45 -28.10
N ALA A 43 -16.09 -21.54 -28.79
CA ALA A 43 -17.28 -21.60 -29.65
C ALA A 43 -18.59 -21.48 -28.83
N GLN A 44 -18.68 -22.15 -27.68
CA GLN A 44 -19.85 -22.06 -26.79
C GLN A 44 -20.05 -20.65 -26.25
N ASP A 45 -18.98 -20.02 -25.75
CA ASP A 45 -19.04 -18.68 -25.17
C ASP A 45 -19.16 -17.57 -26.24
N PHE A 46 -18.88 -17.84 -27.51
CA PHE A 46 -19.11 -16.87 -28.59
C PHE A 46 -20.61 -16.59 -28.81
N LEU A 47 -21.46 -17.60 -28.64
CA LEU A 47 -22.90 -17.50 -28.91
C LEU A 47 -23.69 -16.91 -27.73
N ALA A 48 -23.33 -17.27 -26.49
CA ALA A 48 -24.05 -16.86 -25.28
C ALA A 48 -23.15 -16.81 -24.04
N GLY A 49 -21.89 -16.41 -24.21
CA GLY A 49 -20.91 -16.42 -23.14
C GLY A 49 -21.11 -15.32 -22.07
N PRO A 50 -20.43 -15.47 -20.92
CA PRO A 50 -20.47 -14.48 -19.86
C PRO A 50 -19.92 -13.12 -20.33
N GLN A 51 -20.52 -12.04 -19.83
CA GLN A 51 -20.05 -10.67 -20.05
C GLN A 51 -19.05 -10.27 -18.95
N LEU A 52 -18.16 -9.33 -19.29
CA LEU A 52 -17.26 -8.75 -18.29
C LEU A 52 -18.08 -7.81 -17.40
N LEU A 53 -17.99 -7.99 -16.09
CA LEU A 53 -18.75 -7.21 -15.13
C LEU A 53 -17.98 -5.96 -14.70
N SER A 54 -18.70 -4.88 -14.41
CA SER A 54 -18.13 -3.60 -14.02
C SER A 54 -17.82 -3.55 -12.52
N LYS A 55 -16.96 -2.62 -12.13
CA LYS A 55 -16.66 -2.33 -10.73
C LYS A 55 -17.46 -1.12 -10.24
N SER A 56 -17.81 -1.10 -8.96
CA SER A 56 -18.46 0.05 -8.32
C SER A 56 -18.03 0.20 -6.86
N GLY A 57 -17.78 1.46 -6.47
CA GLY A 57 -17.59 1.87 -5.08
C GLY A 57 -18.90 2.19 -4.34
N ASP A 58 -20.06 1.91 -4.93
CA ASP A 58 -21.36 2.30 -4.37
C ASP A 58 -21.54 1.81 -2.92
N ALA A 59 -21.67 2.77 -1.99
CA ALA A 59 -21.86 2.54 -0.57
C ALA A 59 -23.19 1.83 -0.24
N ALA A 60 -24.12 1.75 -1.19
CA ALA A 60 -25.36 1.02 -1.01
C ALA A 60 -25.16 -0.49 -0.77
N PHE A 61 -24.04 -1.07 -1.24
CA PHE A 61 -23.67 -2.47 -0.97
C PHE A 61 -23.09 -2.62 0.44
N SER A 62 -23.92 -2.45 1.47
CA SER A 62 -23.49 -2.42 2.87
C SER A 62 -23.68 -3.75 3.61
N VAL A 63 -24.63 -4.60 3.18
CA VAL A 63 -25.02 -5.83 3.89
C VAL A 63 -24.17 -7.02 3.43
N MET A 64 -23.43 -7.65 4.34
CA MET A 64 -22.68 -8.87 4.03
C MET A 64 -23.63 -10.08 3.92
N VAL A 65 -23.59 -10.78 2.78
CA VAL A 65 -24.43 -11.96 2.49
C VAL A 65 -23.64 -13.27 2.42
N GLY A 66 -22.31 -13.19 2.42
CA GLY A 66 -21.43 -14.33 2.53
C GLY A 66 -19.99 -13.88 2.77
N ALA A 67 -19.20 -14.72 3.43
CA ALA A 67 -17.77 -14.52 3.60
C ALA A 67 -17.00 -15.84 3.68
N SER A 68 -15.79 -15.86 3.14
CA SER A 68 -14.81 -16.93 3.30
C SER A 68 -13.46 -16.31 3.64
N SER A 69 -12.77 -16.89 4.62
CA SER A 69 -11.37 -16.58 4.93
C SER A 69 -10.56 -17.86 4.89
N THR A 70 -9.41 -17.83 4.22
CA THR A 70 -8.51 -18.97 4.11
C THR A 70 -7.08 -18.54 4.39
N PRO A 71 -6.28 -19.33 5.16
CA PRO A 71 -4.87 -19.05 5.35
C PRO A 71 -4.14 -18.91 4.01
N LEU A 72 -3.36 -17.85 3.89
CA LEU A 72 -2.59 -17.53 2.70
C LEU A 72 -1.38 -18.45 2.57
N TRP A 73 -0.83 -18.89 3.70
CA TRP A 73 0.35 -19.74 3.81
C TRP A 73 -0.08 -21.15 4.24
N SER A 74 0.39 -22.16 3.53
CA SER A 74 -0.11 -23.54 3.66
C SER A 74 0.99 -24.61 3.62
N GLU A 75 2.25 -24.27 3.29
CA GLU A 75 3.35 -25.24 3.20
C GLU A 75 4.57 -24.77 3.99
N ALA A 76 5.15 -25.67 4.79
CA ALA A 76 6.30 -25.35 5.65
C ALA A 76 7.65 -25.73 5.02
N GLN A 77 7.66 -26.35 3.83
CA GLN A 77 8.88 -26.85 3.22
C GLN A 77 9.68 -25.73 2.53
N PRO A 78 10.97 -25.52 2.88
CA PRO A 78 11.80 -24.46 2.29
C PRO A 78 11.89 -24.52 0.77
N GLU A 79 11.92 -25.74 0.20
CA GLU A 79 12.02 -25.98 -1.24
C GLU A 79 10.83 -25.45 -2.05
N GLU A 80 9.66 -25.27 -1.41
CA GLU A 80 8.44 -24.78 -2.05
C GLU A 80 8.16 -23.30 -1.79
N ARG A 81 8.95 -22.64 -0.93
CA ARG A 81 8.74 -21.24 -0.51
C ARG A 81 8.56 -20.30 -1.69
N LEU A 82 9.41 -20.42 -2.71
CA LEU A 82 9.37 -19.55 -3.89
C LEU A 82 8.07 -19.72 -4.71
N TYR A 83 7.52 -20.93 -4.77
CA TYR A 83 6.24 -21.20 -5.46
C TYR A 83 5.04 -20.74 -4.63
N GLU A 84 5.17 -20.73 -3.31
CA GLU A 84 4.19 -20.17 -2.41
C GLU A 84 4.13 -18.64 -2.51
N LEU A 85 5.28 -17.99 -2.52
CA LEU A 85 5.40 -16.55 -2.80
C LEU A 85 4.80 -16.21 -4.18
N GLY A 86 5.04 -17.06 -5.18
CA GLY A 86 4.41 -16.98 -6.50
C GLY A 86 2.89 -17.14 -6.46
N LYS A 87 2.36 -18.08 -5.67
CA LYS A 87 0.91 -18.23 -5.40
C LYS A 87 0.34 -16.93 -4.84
N VAL A 88 0.95 -16.38 -3.79
CA VAL A 88 0.48 -15.13 -3.15
C VAL A 88 0.49 -13.96 -4.12
N HIS A 89 1.54 -13.84 -4.95
CA HIS A 89 1.59 -12.85 -6.02
C HIS A 89 0.42 -13.00 -7.01
N ASN A 90 0.15 -14.23 -7.47
CA ASN A 90 -0.95 -14.50 -8.40
C ASN A 90 -2.32 -14.22 -7.75
N LEU A 91 -2.51 -14.58 -6.48
CA LEU A 91 -3.72 -14.30 -5.72
C LEU A 91 -3.97 -12.80 -5.60
N ARG A 92 -2.94 -11.99 -5.26
CA ARG A 92 -3.05 -10.52 -5.27
C ARG A 92 -3.57 -9.99 -6.60
N ARG A 93 -3.00 -10.44 -7.71
CA ARG A 93 -3.41 -10.00 -9.06
C ARG A 93 -4.85 -10.37 -9.37
N ALA A 94 -5.26 -11.59 -9.04
CA ALA A 94 -6.61 -12.06 -9.30
C ALA A 94 -7.63 -11.39 -8.37
N ALA A 95 -7.33 -11.25 -7.08
CA ALA A 95 -8.15 -10.53 -6.11
C ALA A 95 -8.34 -9.07 -6.53
N ALA A 96 -7.28 -8.38 -6.96
CA ALA A 96 -7.39 -7.02 -7.48
C ALA A 96 -8.30 -6.93 -8.74
N ALA A 97 -8.38 -7.96 -9.58
CA ALA A 97 -9.29 -8.00 -10.72
C ALA A 97 -10.77 -8.16 -10.31
N LEU A 98 -11.02 -8.81 -9.16
CA LEU A 98 -12.36 -9.07 -8.63
C LEU A 98 -12.85 -8.02 -7.62
N GLN A 99 -11.95 -7.33 -6.93
CA GLN A 99 -12.28 -6.33 -5.93
C GLN A 99 -13.18 -5.24 -6.54
N GLY A 100 -14.36 -5.07 -5.94
CA GLY A 100 -15.37 -4.08 -6.31
C GLY A 100 -16.27 -4.50 -7.48
N VAL A 101 -16.13 -5.71 -8.03
CA VAL A 101 -16.97 -6.18 -9.14
C VAL A 101 -18.42 -6.32 -8.66
N VAL A 102 -19.36 -5.72 -9.40
CA VAL A 102 -20.79 -5.84 -9.15
C VAL A 102 -21.37 -6.90 -10.08
N VAL A 103 -22.06 -7.88 -9.50
CA VAL A 103 -22.83 -8.90 -10.19
C VAL A 103 -24.32 -8.53 -10.05
N PRO A 104 -24.98 -8.07 -11.12
CA PRO A 104 -26.42 -7.81 -11.09
C PRO A 104 -27.24 -9.06 -10.77
N ALA A 105 -28.46 -8.87 -10.27
CA ALA A 105 -29.43 -9.95 -10.07
C ALA A 105 -29.62 -10.77 -11.36
N GLY A 106 -29.50 -12.09 -11.26
CA GLY A 106 -29.62 -13.03 -12.38
C GLY A 106 -28.46 -13.02 -13.39
N ALA A 107 -27.50 -12.10 -13.27
CA ALA A 107 -26.36 -12.03 -14.18
C ALA A 107 -25.36 -13.17 -13.91
N LEU A 108 -24.77 -13.70 -14.98
CA LEU A 108 -23.79 -14.78 -14.89
C LEU A 108 -22.40 -14.23 -14.55
N PHE A 109 -21.91 -14.56 -13.35
CA PHE A 109 -20.50 -14.41 -13.03
C PHE A 109 -19.69 -15.55 -13.67
N SER A 110 -18.50 -15.23 -14.18
CA SER A 110 -17.50 -16.20 -14.63
C SER A 110 -16.12 -15.79 -14.15
N PHE A 111 -15.44 -16.71 -13.46
CA PHE A 111 -14.11 -16.49 -12.90
C PHE A 111 -13.11 -16.10 -14.00
N TRP A 112 -13.06 -16.88 -15.09
CA TRP A 112 -12.13 -16.60 -16.18
C TRP A 112 -12.53 -15.41 -17.04
N LYS A 113 -13.81 -15.08 -17.16
CA LYS A 113 -14.23 -13.86 -17.86
C LYS A 113 -13.70 -12.61 -17.15
N GLN A 114 -13.73 -12.60 -15.82
CA GLN A 114 -13.30 -11.45 -15.03
C GLN A 114 -11.77 -11.35 -14.89
N ILE A 115 -11.07 -12.48 -14.68
CA ILE A 115 -9.61 -12.48 -14.49
C ILE A 115 -8.86 -12.50 -15.82
N GLY A 116 -9.37 -13.22 -16.83
CA GLY A 116 -8.71 -13.46 -18.11
C GLY A 116 -7.48 -14.40 -18.01
N ARG A 117 -6.77 -14.57 -19.13
CA ARG A 117 -5.60 -15.47 -19.22
C ARG A 117 -4.47 -15.06 -18.26
N THR A 118 -4.01 -15.98 -17.42
CA THR A 118 -2.84 -15.79 -16.55
C THR A 118 -1.55 -15.84 -17.37
N ALA A 119 -1.06 -14.67 -17.80
CA ALA A 119 0.14 -14.57 -18.63
C ALA A 119 1.22 -13.71 -17.96
N ARG A 120 2.49 -14.03 -18.22
CA ARG A 120 3.65 -13.25 -17.73
C ARG A 120 3.62 -11.78 -18.15
N ARG A 121 3.17 -11.49 -19.38
CA ARG A 121 2.97 -10.09 -19.84
C ARG A 121 1.89 -9.34 -19.04
N ARG A 122 0.96 -10.08 -18.44
CA ARG A 122 -0.03 -9.58 -17.47
C ARG A 122 0.48 -9.77 -16.04
N GLY A 123 1.79 -9.93 -15.88
CA GLY A 123 2.58 -10.12 -14.65
C GLY A 123 2.11 -11.22 -13.71
N PHE A 124 1.47 -12.29 -14.20
CA PHE A 124 1.38 -13.53 -13.42
C PHE A 124 2.73 -14.25 -13.43
N VAL A 125 3.04 -14.94 -12.34
CA VAL A 125 4.32 -15.65 -12.13
C VAL A 125 4.08 -17.14 -11.93
N ALA A 126 5.14 -17.95 -11.91
CA ALA A 126 5.01 -19.35 -11.56
C ALA A 126 4.62 -19.48 -10.09
N GLY A 127 3.58 -20.26 -9.81
CA GLY A 127 3.13 -20.61 -8.47
C GLY A 127 2.72 -22.08 -8.42
N ARG A 128 2.29 -22.56 -7.24
CA ARG A 128 1.88 -23.96 -7.03
C ARG A 128 0.62 -24.29 -7.85
N MET A 129 0.72 -25.19 -8.82
CA MET A 129 -0.42 -25.65 -9.63
C MET A 129 -0.57 -27.17 -9.56
N LEU A 130 -1.77 -27.66 -9.26
CA LEU A 130 -2.08 -29.08 -9.35
C LEU A 130 -2.33 -29.47 -10.81
N GLN A 131 -1.50 -30.35 -11.37
CA GLN A 131 -1.69 -30.89 -12.72
C GLN A 131 -1.43 -32.40 -12.72
N GLU A 132 -2.40 -33.19 -13.20
CA GLU A 132 -2.34 -34.66 -13.26
C GLU A 132 -1.91 -35.31 -11.93
N GLY A 133 -2.29 -34.70 -10.80
CA GLY A 133 -2.01 -35.18 -9.45
C GLY A 133 -0.65 -34.83 -8.85
N CYS A 134 0.16 -34.01 -9.53
CA CYS A 134 1.37 -33.40 -8.99
C CYS A 134 1.19 -31.89 -8.86
N LEU A 135 1.68 -31.31 -7.77
CA LEU A 135 1.93 -29.88 -7.62
C LEU A 135 3.20 -29.55 -8.39
N ILE A 136 3.04 -28.76 -9.45
CA ILE A 136 4.14 -28.31 -10.30
C ILE A 136 4.13 -26.78 -10.40
N PRO A 137 5.28 -26.16 -10.67
CA PRO A 137 5.35 -24.74 -10.97
C PRO A 137 4.72 -24.42 -12.32
N ALA A 138 3.71 -23.54 -12.32
CA ALA A 138 3.07 -23.06 -13.55
C ALA A 138 2.60 -21.61 -13.42
N THR A 139 2.52 -20.91 -14.55
CA THR A 139 2.13 -19.50 -14.57
C THR A 139 0.67 -19.33 -14.12
N GLY A 140 0.44 -18.52 -13.08
CA GLY A 140 -0.89 -18.39 -12.48
C GLY A 140 -1.28 -19.54 -11.55
N GLY A 141 -0.33 -20.36 -11.11
CA GLY A 141 -0.57 -21.35 -10.06
C GLY A 141 -1.05 -20.69 -8.76
N GLY A 142 -1.92 -21.38 -8.03
CA GLY A 142 -2.49 -20.94 -6.75
C GLY A 142 -3.92 -20.42 -6.80
N LEU A 143 -4.46 -20.12 -7.98
CA LEU A 143 -5.77 -19.48 -8.13
C LEU A 143 -6.97 -20.33 -7.71
N CYS A 144 -6.82 -21.66 -7.59
CA CYS A 144 -7.88 -22.52 -7.06
C CYS A 144 -8.29 -22.12 -5.64
N GLN A 145 -7.37 -21.56 -4.83
CA GLN A 145 -7.70 -21.05 -3.49
C GLN A 145 -8.75 -19.94 -3.56
N LEU A 146 -8.59 -18.98 -4.48
CA LEU A 146 -9.55 -17.91 -4.71
C LEU A 146 -10.87 -18.44 -5.27
N SER A 147 -10.82 -19.41 -6.19
CA SER A 147 -12.05 -20.01 -6.72
C SER A 147 -12.83 -20.79 -5.65
N ASN A 148 -12.16 -21.50 -4.75
CA ASN A 148 -12.80 -22.18 -3.62
C ASN A 148 -13.50 -21.16 -2.71
N ALA A 149 -12.81 -20.07 -2.35
CA ALA A 149 -13.37 -19.02 -1.49
C ALA A 149 -14.59 -18.34 -2.13
N LEU A 150 -14.54 -18.06 -3.44
CA LEU A 150 -15.69 -17.53 -4.19
C LEU A 150 -16.87 -18.50 -4.21
N TYR A 151 -16.60 -19.80 -4.42
CA TYR A 151 -17.65 -20.83 -4.44
C TYR A 151 -18.34 -20.94 -3.08
N GLU A 152 -17.57 -21.02 -2.00
CA GLU A 152 -18.10 -21.04 -0.63
C GLU A 152 -18.93 -19.79 -0.33
N THR A 153 -18.42 -18.61 -0.68
CA THR A 153 -19.12 -17.33 -0.47
C THR A 153 -20.41 -17.27 -1.30
N ALA A 154 -20.41 -17.80 -2.53
CA ALA A 154 -21.59 -17.87 -3.39
C ALA A 154 -22.67 -18.80 -2.82
N LEU A 155 -22.29 -19.96 -2.26
CA LEU A 155 -23.22 -20.86 -1.57
C LEU A 155 -23.87 -20.18 -0.37
N GLN A 156 -23.08 -19.49 0.47
CA GLN A 156 -23.60 -18.74 1.63
C GLN A 156 -24.58 -17.64 1.21
N ALA A 157 -24.26 -16.94 0.12
CA ALA A 157 -25.09 -15.89 -0.45
C ALA A 157 -26.34 -16.42 -1.20
N GLY A 158 -26.54 -17.74 -1.27
CA GLY A 158 -27.67 -18.35 -1.95
C GLY A 158 -27.64 -18.20 -3.48
N CYS A 159 -26.46 -18.06 -4.07
CA CYS A 159 -26.31 -18.01 -5.53
C CYS A 159 -26.60 -19.37 -6.17
N GLU A 160 -27.17 -19.36 -7.37
CA GLU A 160 -27.26 -20.52 -8.23
C GLU A 160 -25.86 -20.85 -8.78
N ILE A 161 -25.37 -22.06 -8.54
CA ILE A 161 -24.08 -22.52 -9.08
C ILE A 161 -24.31 -23.12 -10.47
N VAL A 162 -23.83 -22.42 -11.50
CA VAL A 162 -24.05 -22.76 -12.92
C VAL A 162 -22.97 -23.70 -13.43
N GLU A 163 -21.74 -23.54 -12.96
CA GLU A 163 -20.61 -24.41 -13.31
C GLU A 163 -19.66 -24.56 -12.12
N ARG A 164 -19.36 -25.81 -11.75
CA ARG A 164 -18.38 -26.17 -10.72
C ARG A 164 -17.75 -27.51 -11.08
N HIS A 165 -16.43 -27.60 -10.88
CA HIS A 165 -15.64 -28.81 -11.09
C HIS A 165 -14.86 -29.10 -9.82
N ALA A 166 -14.78 -30.38 -9.42
CA ALA A 166 -13.94 -30.82 -8.30
C ALA A 166 -12.51 -31.16 -8.79
N HIS A 167 -11.51 -31.03 -7.92
CA HIS A 167 -10.15 -31.47 -8.18
C HIS A 167 -10.10 -32.99 -8.27
N SER A 168 -9.22 -33.51 -9.14
CA SER A 168 -8.99 -34.95 -9.27
C SER A 168 -8.11 -35.54 -8.16
N ARG A 169 -7.48 -34.70 -7.33
CA ARG A 169 -6.65 -35.06 -6.16
C ARG A 169 -6.82 -34.02 -5.06
N ILE A 170 -6.62 -34.43 -3.81
CA ILE A 170 -6.74 -33.56 -2.64
C ILE A 170 -5.37 -32.94 -2.35
N VAL A 171 -5.29 -31.61 -2.27
CA VAL A 171 -4.15 -30.93 -1.65
C VAL A 171 -4.40 -30.91 -0.15
N PRO A 172 -3.51 -31.45 0.71
CA PRO A 172 -3.67 -31.42 2.15
C PRO A 172 -3.92 -29.98 2.66
N GLY A 173 -4.90 -29.81 3.57
CA GLY A 173 -5.27 -28.50 4.11
C GLY A 173 -6.10 -27.61 3.18
N SER A 174 -6.50 -28.07 1.99
CA SER A 174 -7.35 -27.31 1.06
C SER A 174 -8.84 -27.69 1.18
N ALA A 175 -9.73 -26.81 0.70
CA ALA A 175 -11.19 -27.06 0.64
C ALA A 175 -11.59 -28.33 -0.13
N ALA A 176 -10.68 -28.93 -0.92
CA ALA A 176 -10.91 -30.21 -1.57
C ALA A 176 -11.04 -31.38 -0.59
N ALA A 177 -10.46 -31.27 0.61
CA ALA A 177 -10.61 -32.27 1.67
C ALA A 177 -12.07 -32.37 2.18
N ASP A 178 -12.83 -31.27 2.10
CA ASP A 178 -14.22 -31.19 2.56
C ASP A 178 -15.24 -31.35 1.40
N GLY A 179 -14.78 -31.63 0.17
CA GLY A 179 -15.64 -31.68 -1.02
C GLY A 179 -16.22 -30.31 -1.42
N ARG A 180 -15.69 -29.21 -0.87
CA ARG A 180 -16.13 -27.81 -1.09
C ARG A 180 -15.25 -27.07 -2.10
N ASP A 181 -14.59 -27.80 -2.99
CA ASP A 181 -13.66 -27.24 -3.94
C ASP A 181 -14.28 -26.88 -5.29
N ALA A 182 -13.73 -25.85 -5.90
CA ALA A 182 -13.96 -25.42 -7.26
C ALA A 182 -12.60 -25.27 -7.96
N THR A 183 -12.22 -26.27 -8.76
CA THR A 183 -11.03 -26.18 -9.60
C THR A 183 -11.29 -25.28 -10.80
N VAL A 184 -10.25 -24.58 -11.26
CA VAL A 184 -10.30 -23.72 -12.45
C VAL A 184 -9.10 -23.99 -13.35
N ALA A 185 -9.32 -24.04 -14.66
CA ALA A 185 -8.29 -24.17 -15.67
C ALA A 185 -8.63 -23.32 -16.90
N TRP A 186 -7.73 -22.38 -17.21
CA TRP A 186 -7.90 -21.47 -18.34
C TRP A 186 -7.97 -22.25 -19.67
N ASN A 187 -8.94 -22.05 -20.57
CA ASN A 187 -10.25 -21.39 -20.45
C ASN A 187 -11.31 -22.44 -20.82
N TYR A 188 -11.44 -23.48 -20.00
CA TYR A 188 -12.39 -24.57 -20.26
C TYR A 188 -12.96 -25.21 -18.99
N VAL A 189 -12.31 -25.00 -17.83
CA VAL A 189 -12.83 -25.34 -16.50
C VAL A 189 -12.99 -24.02 -15.74
N ASP A 190 -14.22 -23.65 -15.41
CA ASP A 190 -14.57 -22.33 -14.87
C ASP A 190 -15.44 -22.48 -13.62
N LEU A 191 -15.48 -21.43 -12.80
CA LEU A 191 -16.48 -21.27 -11.76
C LEU A 191 -17.49 -20.23 -12.24
N ARG A 192 -18.76 -20.65 -12.38
CA ARG A 192 -19.85 -19.77 -12.81
C ARG A 192 -21.01 -19.85 -11.83
N PHE A 193 -21.56 -18.70 -11.45
CA PHE A 193 -22.74 -18.61 -10.59
C PHE A 193 -23.62 -17.41 -10.95
N ARG A 194 -24.88 -17.44 -10.53
CA ARG A 194 -25.84 -16.33 -10.67
C ARG A 194 -26.39 -15.96 -9.29
N PRO A 195 -26.26 -14.70 -8.85
CA PRO A 195 -26.91 -14.28 -7.62
C PRO A 195 -28.39 -13.99 -7.88
N ARG A 196 -29.23 -14.20 -6.86
CA ARG A 196 -30.64 -13.79 -6.91
C ARG A 196 -30.77 -12.28 -6.90
N ASP A 197 -30.03 -11.62 -6.01
CA ASP A 197 -30.03 -10.17 -5.82
C ASP A 197 -28.68 -9.59 -6.27
N ALA A 198 -28.66 -8.29 -6.60
CA ALA A 198 -27.40 -7.65 -6.97
C ALA A 198 -26.40 -7.67 -5.80
N MET A 199 -25.16 -8.04 -6.08
CA MET A 199 -24.10 -8.10 -5.07
C MET A 199 -22.77 -7.56 -5.58
N ARG A 200 -21.91 -7.11 -4.66
CA ARG A 200 -20.55 -6.67 -4.89
C ARG A 200 -19.58 -7.68 -4.29
N ILE A 201 -18.54 -8.02 -5.05
CA ILE A 201 -17.45 -8.89 -4.63
C ILE A 201 -16.35 -8.04 -4.00
N GLU A 202 -15.96 -8.40 -2.78
CA GLU A 202 -14.76 -7.92 -2.10
C GLU A 202 -13.78 -9.09 -2.01
N ALA A 203 -12.60 -8.96 -2.63
CA ALA A 203 -11.55 -9.96 -2.63
C ALA A 203 -10.24 -9.28 -2.20
N GLN A 204 -9.76 -9.64 -1.01
CA GLN A 204 -8.63 -9.00 -0.36
C GLN A 204 -7.60 -10.04 0.08
N VAL A 205 -6.33 -9.74 -0.18
CA VAL A 205 -5.21 -10.51 0.38
C VAL A 205 -4.65 -9.71 1.54
N THR A 206 -4.84 -10.21 2.75
CA THR A 206 -4.22 -9.66 3.97
C THR A 206 -2.79 -10.19 4.12
N ARG A 207 -2.15 -9.98 5.28
CA ARG A 207 -0.81 -10.53 5.55
C ARG A 207 -0.84 -12.06 5.55
N ASP A 208 -1.87 -12.62 6.17
CA ASP A 208 -1.91 -14.05 6.52
C ASP A 208 -3.11 -14.79 5.92
N GLU A 209 -4.08 -14.08 5.37
CA GLU A 209 -5.34 -14.66 4.86
C GLU A 209 -5.77 -14.09 3.50
N LEU A 210 -6.35 -14.95 2.67
CA LEU A 210 -7.19 -14.56 1.55
C LEU A 210 -8.65 -14.48 2.02
N ILE A 211 -9.24 -13.29 1.92
CA ILE A 211 -10.60 -13.01 2.34
C ILE A 211 -11.46 -12.67 1.13
N VAL A 212 -12.61 -13.33 1.00
CA VAL A 212 -13.65 -13.03 0.02
C VAL A 212 -14.95 -12.72 0.77
N ARG A 213 -15.62 -11.61 0.41
CA ARG A 213 -16.92 -11.23 0.96
C ARG A 213 -17.84 -10.82 -0.18
N PHE A 214 -19.11 -11.20 -0.08
CA PHE A 214 -20.17 -10.68 -0.95
C PHE A 214 -21.03 -9.71 -0.15
N ARG A 215 -21.23 -8.51 -0.69
CA ARG A 215 -22.13 -7.50 -0.13
C ARG A 215 -23.32 -7.26 -1.04
N ALA A 216 -24.52 -7.28 -0.48
CA ALA A 216 -25.74 -6.91 -1.17
C ALA A 216 -26.18 -5.49 -0.76
N ARG A 217 -27.11 -4.92 -1.53
CA ARG A 217 -27.79 -3.68 -1.13
C ARG A 217 -28.68 -3.95 0.08
N THR A 218 -28.84 -2.97 0.98
CA THR A 218 -29.83 -3.05 2.06
C THR A 218 -31.19 -3.40 1.46
N PRO A 219 -31.84 -4.51 1.84
CA PRO A 219 -33.12 -4.85 1.27
C PRO A 219 -34.15 -3.80 1.69
N ALA A 220 -34.91 -3.27 0.73
CA ALA A 220 -36.19 -2.68 1.03
C ALA A 220 -37.03 -3.78 1.71
N ARG A 221 -37.56 -3.52 2.91
CA ARG A 221 -38.41 -4.47 3.65
C ARG A 221 -39.44 -5.10 2.69
N ASN A 222 -39.27 -6.37 2.31
CA ASN A 222 -40.31 -7.41 2.33
C ASN A 222 -39.90 -8.75 1.66
N LYS A 223 -40.45 -9.81 2.26
CA LYS A 223 -40.52 -11.23 1.90
C LYS A 223 -39.25 -12.08 2.04
N ARG A 224 -39.10 -12.61 3.26
CA ARG A 224 -38.47 -13.92 3.53
C ARG A 224 -39.26 -15.01 2.79
N GLU A 225 -38.58 -15.69 1.87
CA GLU A 225 -38.98 -16.98 1.29
C GLU A 225 -37.72 -17.86 1.12
N PRO A 226 -37.85 -19.20 1.03
CA PRO A 226 -36.93 -20.16 1.64
C PRO A 226 -35.54 -20.21 1.00
N ARG A 227 -34.56 -20.63 1.82
CA ARG A 227 -33.21 -21.01 1.39
C ARG A 227 -33.28 -21.99 0.22
N PRO A 228 -32.51 -21.79 -0.87
CA PRO A 228 -32.35 -22.82 -1.88
C PRO A 228 -31.80 -24.10 -1.23
N GLN A 229 -32.40 -25.24 -1.61
CA GLN A 229 -32.03 -26.56 -1.10
C GLN A 229 -30.53 -26.80 -1.30
N ALA A 230 -29.90 -27.39 -0.28
CA ALA A 230 -28.53 -27.87 -0.37
C ALA A 230 -28.38 -28.78 -1.59
N VAL A 231 -27.56 -28.36 -2.55
CA VAL A 231 -27.13 -29.24 -3.63
C VAL A 231 -26.44 -30.42 -2.97
N ARG A 232 -27.01 -31.63 -3.14
CA ARG A 232 -26.42 -32.88 -2.67
C ARG A 232 -24.97 -32.92 -3.16
N ALA A 233 -24.02 -32.92 -2.23
CA ALA A 233 -22.63 -33.19 -2.53
C ALA A 233 -22.56 -34.55 -3.24
N THR A 234 -21.97 -34.57 -4.43
CA THR A 234 -21.61 -35.82 -5.09
C THR A 234 -20.67 -36.59 -4.15
N PRO A 235 -20.87 -37.89 -3.91
CA PRO A 235 -19.98 -38.66 -3.04
C PRO A 235 -18.57 -38.59 -3.61
N VAL A 236 -17.63 -38.01 -2.85
CA VAL A 236 -16.22 -37.95 -3.23
C VAL A 236 -15.56 -39.24 -2.74
N THR A 237 -15.02 -40.03 -3.65
CA THR A 237 -14.11 -41.13 -3.34
C THR A 237 -12.93 -40.58 -2.54
N PRO A 238 -12.48 -41.20 -1.42
CA PRO A 238 -11.36 -40.67 -0.63
C PRO A 238 -10.16 -40.36 -1.53
N GLY A 239 -9.89 -39.07 -1.72
CA GLY A 239 -8.95 -38.61 -2.72
C GLY A 239 -7.52 -38.89 -2.30
N VAL A 240 -6.73 -39.46 -3.21
CA VAL A 240 -5.29 -39.61 -3.00
C VAL A 240 -4.65 -38.22 -2.92
N ALA A 241 -3.79 -37.99 -1.92
CA ALA A 241 -3.09 -36.71 -1.74
C ALA A 241 -2.26 -36.34 -2.99
N ALA A 242 -2.24 -35.04 -3.31
CA ALA A 242 -1.39 -34.49 -4.35
C ALA A 242 0.10 -34.64 -3.98
N ARG A 243 0.93 -34.88 -4.99
CA ARG A 243 2.39 -34.96 -4.83
C ARG A 243 3.01 -33.57 -4.89
N THR A 244 4.18 -33.43 -4.30
CA THR A 244 5.05 -32.24 -4.39
C THR A 244 6.32 -32.58 -5.16
N CYS A 245 7.03 -31.58 -5.68
CA CYS A 245 8.37 -31.80 -6.23
C CYS A 245 9.32 -32.34 -5.16
N ALA A 246 9.15 -31.92 -3.90
CA ALA A 246 9.92 -32.41 -2.75
C ALA A 246 9.69 -33.91 -2.46
N THR A 247 8.50 -34.45 -2.72
CA THR A 247 8.22 -35.88 -2.50
C THR A 247 8.79 -36.79 -3.59
N CYS A 248 9.07 -36.27 -4.80
CA CYS A 248 9.68 -37.05 -5.89
C CYS A 248 11.15 -36.73 -6.18
N GLY A 249 11.70 -35.64 -5.63
CA GLY A 249 13.08 -35.18 -5.86
C GLY A 249 13.36 -34.65 -7.27
N GLU A 250 12.36 -34.62 -8.15
CA GLU A 250 12.54 -34.28 -9.57
C GLU A 250 12.33 -32.79 -9.83
N THR A 251 13.42 -32.01 -9.71
CA THR A 251 13.41 -30.55 -9.94
C THR A 251 13.54 -30.16 -11.43
N GLY A 252 13.86 -31.11 -12.31
CA GLY A 252 14.03 -30.96 -13.76
C GLY A 252 12.87 -31.49 -14.59
N CYS A 253 11.70 -31.74 -13.98
CA CYS A 253 10.54 -32.31 -14.65
C CYS A 253 10.20 -31.52 -15.93
N PHE A 254 10.07 -32.21 -17.06
CA PHE A 254 9.72 -31.59 -18.36
C PHE A 254 8.35 -30.88 -18.38
N ARG A 255 7.55 -31.05 -17.33
CA ARG A 255 6.26 -30.37 -17.12
C ARG A 255 6.39 -29.06 -16.36
N HIS A 256 7.55 -28.78 -15.76
CA HIS A 256 7.82 -27.46 -15.20
C HIS A 256 7.78 -26.47 -16.35
N GLU A 257 6.78 -25.59 -16.32
CA GLU A 257 6.59 -24.65 -17.41
C GLU A 257 7.85 -23.78 -17.53
N HIS A 258 8.44 -23.38 -16.39
CA HIS A 258 9.75 -22.75 -16.27
C HIS A 258 10.30 -22.86 -14.83
N ARG A 259 11.63 -22.80 -14.65
CA ARG A 259 12.22 -22.41 -13.35
C ARG A 259 11.86 -20.94 -13.07
N ILE A 260 11.64 -20.59 -11.79
CA ILE A 260 11.50 -19.18 -11.43
C ILE A 260 12.88 -18.57 -11.63
N ASP A 261 13.02 -17.77 -12.69
CA ASP A 261 14.17 -16.90 -12.87
C ASP A 261 14.06 -15.79 -11.80
N SER A 262 14.58 -16.05 -10.60
CA SER A 262 15.06 -14.98 -9.76
C SER A 262 16.04 -14.19 -10.63
N ARG A 263 15.79 -12.91 -10.91
CA ARG A 263 16.72 -12.06 -11.67
C ARG A 263 18.15 -12.08 -11.12
N HIS A 264 18.35 -12.60 -9.91
CA HIS A 264 19.62 -12.59 -9.16
C HIS A 264 20.08 -13.99 -8.69
N GLY A 265 19.55 -15.06 -9.27
CA GLY A 265 19.99 -16.45 -8.98
C GLY A 265 19.57 -17.00 -7.61
N GLY A 266 19.06 -18.23 -7.61
CA GLY A 266 18.81 -19.03 -6.40
C GLY A 266 17.48 -18.78 -5.69
N ILE A 267 17.06 -19.78 -4.88
CA ILE A 267 16.06 -19.61 -3.84
C ILE A 267 16.73 -18.71 -2.79
N PRO A 268 16.24 -17.49 -2.53
CA PRO A 268 16.86 -16.64 -1.51
C PRO A 268 16.84 -17.36 -0.16
N ASP A 269 17.99 -17.44 0.51
CA ASP A 269 18.08 -17.96 1.89
C ASP A 269 17.29 -17.09 2.87
N ASP A 270 16.96 -15.84 2.49
CA ASP A 270 16.18 -14.90 3.29
C ASP A 270 15.23 -14.08 2.41
N ASP A 271 14.05 -13.81 2.96
CA ASP A 271 13.04 -12.90 2.43
C ASP A 271 13.61 -11.47 2.21
N ARG A 272 13.31 -10.83 1.06
CA ARG A 272 13.84 -9.49 0.72
C ARG A 272 12.93 -8.35 1.17
N CYS A 273 13.53 -7.21 1.50
CA CYS A 273 12.85 -5.94 1.71
C CYS A 273 12.99 -5.02 0.48
N ALA A 274 11.91 -4.31 0.14
CA ALA A 274 11.93 -3.22 -0.82
C ALA A 274 11.71 -1.87 -0.14
N PHE A 275 12.60 -0.92 -0.38
CA PHE A 275 12.50 0.46 0.08
C PHE A 275 12.00 1.33 -1.08
N LEU A 276 10.72 1.67 -1.07
CA LEU A 276 10.09 2.52 -2.10
C LEU A 276 9.95 3.94 -1.57
N VAL A 277 10.90 4.79 -1.91
CA VAL A 277 11.05 6.14 -1.34
C VAL A 277 10.60 7.22 -2.33
N ASP A 278 10.43 8.45 -1.85
CA ASP A 278 10.19 9.63 -2.69
C ASP A 278 11.28 10.69 -2.45
N GLU A 279 10.95 11.81 -1.80
CA GLU A 279 11.94 12.78 -1.36
C GLU A 279 12.90 12.17 -0.34
N ASN A 280 14.17 12.57 -0.40
CA ASN A 280 15.16 12.21 0.57
C ASN A 280 15.03 13.08 1.83
N TRP A 281 14.81 12.43 2.97
CA TRP A 281 14.79 13.03 4.30
C TRP A 281 15.95 12.45 5.08
N PRO A 282 16.82 13.26 5.70
CA PRO A 282 17.98 12.76 6.44
C PRO A 282 17.63 11.71 7.50
N GLU A 283 16.49 11.88 8.17
CA GLU A 283 15.96 10.96 9.17
C GLU A 283 15.65 9.58 8.58
N PHE A 284 15.00 9.56 7.41
CA PHE A 284 14.66 8.32 6.73
C PHE A 284 15.86 7.68 6.05
N GLN A 285 16.80 8.49 5.53
CA GLN A 285 18.04 7.98 5.00
C GLN A 285 18.84 7.25 6.07
N GLU A 286 19.03 7.85 7.25
CA GLU A 286 19.71 7.22 8.37
C GLU A 286 19.00 5.93 8.81
N PHE A 287 17.67 5.96 8.95
CA PHE A 287 16.88 4.77 9.24
C PHE A 287 17.13 3.65 8.22
N VAL A 288 17.02 3.96 6.92
CA VAL A 288 17.21 2.98 5.83
C VAL A 288 18.63 2.42 5.82
N GLU A 289 19.65 3.27 6.01
CA GLU A 289 21.05 2.84 6.09
C GLU A 289 21.29 1.85 7.25
N ASN A 290 20.59 2.03 8.37
CA ASN A 290 20.74 1.20 9.57
C ASN A 290 20.01 -0.15 9.46
N VAL A 291 18.92 -0.24 8.68
CA VAL A 291 18.10 -1.47 8.62
C VAL A 291 18.28 -2.28 7.34
N ARG A 292 18.83 -1.68 6.27
CA ARG A 292 18.99 -2.36 4.97
C ARG A 292 19.95 -3.54 5.07
N ARG A 293 19.70 -4.55 4.24
CA ARG A 293 20.56 -5.72 4.02
C ARG A 293 21.06 -5.72 2.58
N SER A 294 22.14 -6.44 2.32
CA SER A 294 22.74 -6.54 0.99
C SER A 294 21.80 -7.13 -0.08
N GLY A 295 20.80 -7.94 0.32
CA GLY A 295 19.80 -8.53 -0.56
C GLY A 295 18.59 -7.63 -0.88
N ASP A 296 18.49 -6.46 -0.24
CA ASP A 296 17.33 -5.58 -0.38
C ASP A 296 17.37 -4.76 -1.67
N VAL A 297 16.23 -4.20 -2.04
CA VAL A 297 16.08 -3.38 -3.24
C VAL A 297 15.62 -1.96 -2.90
N LEU A 298 16.17 -0.98 -3.62
CA LEU A 298 15.84 0.42 -3.46
C LEU A 298 15.08 0.93 -4.69
N GLY A 299 13.95 1.61 -4.48
CA GLY A 299 13.13 2.21 -5.51
C GLY A 299 13.06 3.73 -5.36
N LEU A 300 13.58 4.46 -6.35
CA LEU A 300 13.73 5.91 -6.33
C LEU A 300 12.88 6.59 -7.41
N PRO A 301 12.33 7.80 -7.20
CA PRO A 301 11.74 8.57 -8.30
C PRO A 301 12.79 8.92 -9.36
N LEU A 302 13.95 9.40 -8.92
CA LEU A 302 15.09 9.73 -9.75
C LEU A 302 16.40 9.62 -8.96
N ASP A 303 17.51 9.51 -9.66
CA ASP A 303 18.85 9.47 -9.07
C ASP A 303 19.35 10.89 -8.78
N GLY A 304 19.11 11.39 -7.57
CA GLY A 304 19.50 12.75 -7.19
C GLY A 304 20.99 13.05 -7.33
N ALA A 305 21.86 12.08 -7.04
CA ALA A 305 23.31 12.22 -7.16
C ALA A 305 23.73 12.53 -8.60
N THR A 306 23.19 11.77 -9.56
CA THR A 306 23.51 11.93 -10.98
C THR A 306 23.05 13.29 -11.52
N TRP A 307 21.91 13.81 -11.05
CA TRP A 307 21.32 15.07 -11.53
C TRP A 307 21.60 16.28 -10.63
N ARG A 308 22.43 16.13 -9.58
CA ARG A 308 22.70 17.16 -8.56
C ARG A 308 21.41 17.74 -7.95
N LEU A 309 20.48 16.85 -7.60
CA LEU A 309 19.20 17.19 -6.98
C LEU A 309 19.17 16.65 -5.54
N PRO A 310 19.56 17.44 -4.52
CA PRO A 310 19.64 16.99 -3.12
C PRO A 310 18.33 16.40 -2.60
N ARG A 311 17.19 16.89 -3.10
CA ARG A 311 15.84 16.39 -2.75
C ARG A 311 15.65 14.90 -3.04
N TYR A 312 16.44 14.30 -3.92
CA TYR A 312 16.32 12.88 -4.30
C TYR A 312 17.64 12.12 -4.16
N ASP A 313 18.60 12.68 -3.41
CA ASP A 313 19.96 12.15 -3.30
C ASP A 313 20.06 11.04 -2.24
N TRP A 314 19.38 9.92 -2.48
CA TRP A 314 19.44 8.73 -1.62
C TRP A 314 20.74 7.95 -1.83
N LYS A 315 21.40 7.52 -0.75
CA LYS A 315 22.54 6.58 -0.84
C LYS A 315 22.09 5.24 -1.42
N ARG A 316 22.89 4.70 -2.35
CA ARG A 316 22.56 3.52 -3.16
C ARG A 316 23.44 2.31 -2.82
N GLU A 317 24.53 2.56 -2.12
CA GLU A 317 25.54 1.56 -1.80
C GLU A 317 24.95 0.50 -0.86
N GLY A 318 25.19 -0.77 -1.19
CA GLY A 318 24.80 -1.91 -0.37
C GLY A 318 23.34 -2.36 -0.52
N PHE A 319 22.66 -1.97 -1.60
CA PHE A 319 21.47 -2.64 -2.12
C PHE A 319 21.83 -3.62 -3.24
N ALA A 320 21.07 -4.71 -3.39
CA ALA A 320 21.24 -5.68 -4.48
C ALA A 320 20.80 -5.10 -5.83
N ASP A 321 19.73 -4.31 -5.84
CA ASP A 321 19.18 -3.66 -7.02
C ASP A 321 18.64 -2.27 -6.68
N VAL A 322 18.79 -1.34 -7.63
CA VAL A 322 18.31 0.03 -7.51
C VAL A 322 17.47 0.36 -8.75
N GLY A 323 16.16 0.42 -8.56
CA GLY A 323 15.22 0.81 -9.62
C GLY A 323 14.83 2.28 -9.54
N SER A 324 14.54 2.88 -10.69
CA SER A 324 14.10 4.28 -10.76
C SER A 324 12.91 4.54 -11.69
N ALA A 325 12.27 5.70 -11.51
CA ALA A 325 11.13 6.19 -12.30
C ALA A 325 11.34 7.60 -12.91
N PRO A 326 12.49 7.88 -13.58
CA PRO A 326 12.91 9.24 -13.91
C PRO A 326 11.95 9.95 -14.87
N LEU A 327 11.40 9.24 -15.85
CA LEU A 327 10.41 9.81 -16.79
C LEU A 327 9.13 10.25 -16.05
N GLN A 328 8.66 9.44 -15.11
CA GLN A 328 7.46 9.72 -14.33
C GLN A 328 7.70 10.89 -13.38
N ALA A 329 8.88 10.92 -12.74
CA ALA A 329 9.29 11.98 -11.82
C ALA A 329 9.51 13.32 -12.52
N LEU A 330 10.17 13.34 -13.68
CA LEU A 330 10.36 14.56 -14.48
C LEU A 330 9.02 15.11 -14.97
N ARG A 331 8.13 14.24 -15.44
CA ARG A 331 6.78 14.65 -15.84
C ARG A 331 5.99 15.23 -14.66
N ARG A 332 6.08 14.63 -13.46
CA ARG A 332 5.50 15.22 -12.23
C ARG A 332 6.05 16.62 -11.98
N ALA A 333 7.37 16.80 -12.06
CA ALA A 333 8.02 18.08 -11.81
C ALA A 333 7.56 19.17 -12.80
N LEU A 334 7.44 18.84 -14.09
CA LEU A 334 6.93 19.77 -15.11
C LEU A 334 5.45 20.12 -14.90
N GLU A 335 4.59 19.14 -14.67
CA GLU A 335 3.16 19.37 -14.41
C GLU A 335 2.94 20.23 -13.16
N VAL A 336 3.68 20.00 -12.08
CA VAL A 336 3.61 20.82 -10.86
C VAL A 336 4.16 22.22 -11.07
N ARG A 337 5.20 22.39 -11.90
CA ARG A 337 5.80 23.69 -12.22
C ARG A 337 4.86 24.56 -13.07
N TRP A 338 4.10 23.96 -13.97
CA TRP A 338 3.14 24.67 -14.82
C TRP A 338 1.74 24.80 -14.22
N ALA A 339 1.45 24.06 -13.14
CA ALA A 339 0.21 24.24 -12.41
C ALA A 339 0.17 25.63 -11.73
N PRO A 340 -1.02 26.28 -11.67
CA PRO A 340 -1.23 27.49 -10.90
C PRO A 340 -0.71 27.35 -9.46
N ALA A 341 -0.20 28.45 -8.90
CA ALA A 341 0.35 28.48 -7.54
C ALA A 341 -0.69 28.16 -6.46
N GLN A 342 -1.98 28.42 -6.75
CA GLN A 342 -3.11 28.12 -5.89
C GLN A 342 -4.15 27.24 -6.57
N GLY A 343 -4.95 26.55 -5.77
CA GLY A 343 -6.08 25.75 -6.22
C GLY A 343 -5.75 24.26 -6.47
N PRO A 344 -6.73 23.51 -7.00
CA PRO A 344 -6.68 22.05 -7.03
C PRO A 344 -5.68 21.48 -8.02
N ALA A 345 -5.40 22.20 -9.11
CA ALA A 345 -4.59 21.70 -10.22
C ALA A 345 -3.20 21.21 -9.76
N ARG A 346 -2.54 21.94 -8.85
CA ARG A 346 -1.23 21.57 -8.34
C ARG A 346 -1.26 20.27 -7.54
N ARG A 347 -2.24 20.11 -6.64
CA ARG A 347 -2.42 18.90 -5.83
C ARG A 347 -2.78 17.70 -6.70
N THR A 348 -3.64 17.90 -7.70
CA THR A 348 -3.98 16.86 -8.69
C THR A 348 -2.74 16.41 -9.47
N ALA A 349 -1.87 17.34 -9.89
CA ALA A 349 -0.62 17.02 -10.56
C ALA A 349 0.36 16.23 -9.66
N GLU A 350 0.47 16.60 -8.38
CA GLU A 350 1.26 15.86 -7.38
C GLU A 350 0.75 14.43 -7.24
N GLN A 351 -0.56 14.24 -7.08
CA GLN A 351 -1.20 12.92 -6.94
C GLN A 351 -1.03 12.06 -8.20
N ALA A 352 -1.31 12.60 -9.39
CA ALA A 352 -1.14 11.89 -10.65
C ALA A 352 0.34 11.50 -10.89
N GLY A 353 1.27 12.37 -10.49
CA GLY A 353 2.70 12.08 -10.50
C GLY A 353 3.09 10.93 -9.58
N ALA A 354 2.60 10.96 -8.33
CA ALA A 354 2.83 9.91 -7.34
C ALA A 354 2.27 8.55 -7.80
N GLU A 355 1.07 8.52 -8.39
CA GLU A 355 0.50 7.28 -8.96
C GLU A 355 1.39 6.68 -10.05
N ARG A 356 1.88 7.51 -10.98
CA ARG A 356 2.76 7.06 -12.06
C ARG A 356 4.09 6.51 -11.52
N ILE A 357 4.67 7.17 -10.51
CA ILE A 357 5.91 6.71 -9.85
C ILE A 357 5.65 5.37 -9.14
N ALA A 358 4.59 5.28 -8.33
CA ALA A 358 4.20 4.06 -7.63
C ALA A 358 4.01 2.88 -8.61
N ALA A 359 3.33 3.10 -9.74
CA ALA A 359 3.13 2.09 -10.77
C ALA A 359 4.45 1.64 -11.46
N ARG A 360 5.43 2.53 -11.58
CA ARG A 360 6.76 2.18 -12.14
C ARG A 360 7.62 1.43 -11.13
N LEU A 361 7.60 1.85 -9.87
CA LEU A 361 8.36 1.26 -8.77
C LEU A 361 7.78 -0.08 -8.31
N SER A 362 6.47 -0.32 -8.48
CA SER A 362 5.85 -1.61 -8.14
C SER A 362 6.43 -2.80 -8.93
N ARG A 363 7.15 -2.54 -10.03
CA ARG A 363 7.91 -3.57 -10.78
C ARG A 363 9.07 -4.17 -9.99
N LEU A 364 9.54 -3.50 -8.94
CA LEU A 364 10.53 -4.02 -8.01
C LEU A 364 9.92 -4.99 -6.98
N LEU A 365 8.59 -5.00 -6.84
CA LEU A 365 7.87 -5.85 -5.89
C LEU A 365 7.67 -7.27 -6.43
N VAL A 366 8.79 -7.91 -6.78
CA VAL A 366 8.86 -9.32 -7.19
C VAL A 366 8.39 -10.27 -6.06
N PRO A 367 8.09 -11.56 -6.36
CA PRO A 367 7.48 -12.46 -5.38
C PRO A 367 8.28 -12.65 -4.08
N ASP A 368 9.61 -12.65 -4.17
CA ASP A 368 10.58 -12.81 -3.07
C ASP A 368 10.79 -11.57 -2.21
N VAL A 369 10.25 -10.42 -2.61
CA VAL A 369 10.11 -9.28 -1.70
C VAL A 369 8.90 -9.56 -0.81
N THR A 370 9.11 -9.80 0.48
CA THR A 370 8.03 -10.04 1.45
C THR A 370 7.83 -8.89 2.42
N LYS A 371 8.79 -7.95 2.48
CA LYS A 371 8.68 -6.70 3.25
C LYS A 371 8.76 -5.48 2.33
N VAL A 372 7.97 -4.44 2.61
CA VAL A 372 8.00 -3.17 1.88
C VAL A 372 8.03 -2.01 2.88
N VAL A 373 9.10 -1.21 2.83
CA VAL A 373 9.17 0.09 3.48
C VAL A 373 8.82 1.15 2.43
N VAL A 374 7.77 1.93 2.65
CA VAL A 374 7.20 2.81 1.61
C VAL A 374 6.98 4.24 2.10
N ALA A 375 7.32 5.21 1.27
CA ALA A 375 6.95 6.61 1.50
C ALA A 375 5.43 6.80 1.42
N GLN A 376 4.87 7.51 2.40
CA GLN A 376 3.43 7.74 2.54
C GLN A 376 2.72 8.17 1.24
N TRP A 377 3.35 9.04 0.44
CA TRP A 377 2.78 9.55 -0.82
C TRP A 377 2.55 8.47 -1.89
N LEU A 378 3.26 7.35 -1.84
CA LEU A 378 3.12 6.22 -2.78
C LEU A 378 2.16 5.14 -2.27
N LEU A 379 1.93 5.11 -0.96
CA LEU A 379 1.18 4.08 -0.25
C LEU A 379 -0.23 3.81 -0.82
N PRO A 380 -1.13 4.81 -0.95
CA PRO A 380 -2.51 4.54 -1.37
C PRO A 380 -2.59 3.95 -2.78
N PHE A 381 -1.67 4.34 -3.68
CA PHE A 381 -1.63 3.81 -5.04
C PHE A 381 -1.13 2.37 -5.07
N LEU A 382 -0.12 2.03 -4.26
CA LEU A 382 0.38 0.66 -4.16
C LEU A 382 -0.67 -0.27 -3.53
N TRP A 383 -1.41 0.23 -2.53
CA TRP A 383 -2.51 -0.49 -1.91
C TRP A 383 -3.66 -0.74 -2.88
N ARG A 384 -4.23 0.32 -3.46
CA ARG A 384 -5.36 0.26 -4.41
C ARG A 384 -5.08 -0.63 -5.61
N ASN A 385 -3.83 -0.62 -6.10
CA ASN A 385 -3.41 -1.45 -7.23
C ASN A 385 -3.06 -2.90 -6.84
N GLY A 386 -3.26 -3.29 -5.57
CA GLY A 386 -3.12 -4.66 -5.09
C GLY A 386 -1.67 -5.13 -4.98
N HIS A 387 -0.71 -4.22 -4.80
CA HIS A 387 0.70 -4.57 -4.76
C HIS A 387 1.19 -5.05 -3.38
N LEU A 388 0.48 -4.72 -2.31
CA LEU A 388 0.98 -4.86 -0.93
C LEU A 388 0.49 -6.10 -0.16
N GLY A 389 -0.65 -6.70 -0.53
CA GLY A 389 -1.20 -7.86 0.20
C GLY A 389 -0.23 -9.05 0.33
N GLY A 390 -0.22 -9.70 1.49
CA GLY A 390 0.70 -10.81 1.78
C GLY A 390 2.16 -10.36 2.01
N ARG A 391 2.40 -9.06 2.16
CA ARG A 391 3.70 -8.48 2.53
C ARG A 391 3.59 -7.80 3.87
N ASP A 392 4.69 -7.79 4.62
CA ASP A 392 4.88 -6.88 5.73
C ASP A 392 5.09 -5.46 5.19
N VAL A 393 4.36 -4.47 5.71
CA VAL A 393 4.39 -3.09 5.20
C VAL A 393 4.71 -2.13 6.33
N GLU A 394 5.77 -1.36 6.16
CA GLU A 394 6.14 -0.26 7.03
C GLU A 394 6.10 1.06 6.26
N VAL A 395 5.68 2.15 6.90
CA VAL A 395 5.43 3.43 6.21
C VAL A 395 6.31 4.55 6.77
N LEU A 396 7.03 5.24 5.88
CA LEU A 396 7.76 6.46 6.20
C LEU A 396 6.78 7.65 6.12
N MET A 397 6.50 8.30 7.26
CA MET A 397 5.48 9.34 7.37
C MET A 397 6.02 10.64 7.99
N THR A 398 5.70 11.77 7.37
CA THR A 398 5.91 13.11 7.93
C THR A 398 4.64 13.97 7.89
N ARG A 399 3.57 13.47 7.27
CA ARG A 399 2.28 14.15 7.14
C ARG A 399 1.20 13.35 7.83
N LEU A 400 0.27 14.02 8.50
CA LEU A 400 -0.94 13.39 9.04
C LEU A 400 -1.69 12.61 7.95
N PRO A 401 -2.41 11.53 8.28
CA PRO A 401 -3.30 10.86 7.33
C PRO A 401 -4.24 11.86 6.63
N MET A 402 -4.58 11.64 5.35
CA MET A 402 -5.43 12.54 4.57
C MET A 402 -6.75 12.83 5.27
N GLN A 403 -7.39 11.81 5.85
CA GLN A 403 -8.64 11.96 6.58
C GLN A 403 -8.51 12.94 7.77
N GLU A 404 -7.48 12.77 8.60
CA GLU A 404 -7.24 13.63 9.76
C GLU A 404 -6.84 15.05 9.33
N LEU A 405 -5.96 15.17 8.32
CA LEU A 405 -5.56 16.46 7.77
C LEU A 405 -6.77 17.23 7.19
N HIS A 406 -7.64 16.57 6.43
CA HIS A 406 -8.84 17.17 5.88
C HIS A 406 -9.79 17.60 7.00
N ALA A 407 -10.10 16.70 7.95
CA ALA A 407 -10.99 17.03 9.07
C ALA A 407 -10.49 18.23 9.89
N ARG A 408 -9.17 18.38 10.03
CA ARG A 408 -8.55 19.54 10.68
C ARG A 408 -8.72 20.83 9.88
N LEU A 409 -8.42 20.78 8.58
CA LEU A 409 -8.56 21.94 7.69
C LEU A 409 -10.02 22.35 7.49
N ASP A 410 -10.95 21.38 7.44
CA ASP A 410 -12.39 21.62 7.31
C ASP A 410 -12.95 22.31 8.56
N ARG A 411 -12.55 21.87 9.76
CA ARG A 411 -12.89 22.57 11.01
C ARG A 411 -12.36 24.00 11.03
N ALA A 412 -11.11 24.20 10.62
CA ALA A 412 -10.51 25.53 10.56
C ALA A 412 -11.21 26.43 9.53
N PHE A 413 -11.56 25.89 8.36
CA PHE A 413 -12.29 26.64 7.33
C PHE A 413 -13.72 26.97 7.75
N ALA A 414 -14.40 26.07 8.47
CA ALA A 414 -15.72 26.34 9.03
C ALA A 414 -15.70 27.48 10.07
N ALA A 415 -14.64 27.56 10.87
CA ALA A 415 -14.43 28.65 11.84
C ALA A 415 -14.03 29.97 11.16
N HIS A 416 -13.31 29.89 10.04
CA HIS A 416 -12.78 31.04 9.30
C HIS A 416 -13.02 30.94 7.77
N PRO A 417 -14.27 31.09 7.30
CA PRO A 417 -14.60 30.94 5.88
C PRO A 417 -13.92 31.97 4.96
N GLU A 418 -13.50 33.11 5.51
CA GLU A 418 -12.76 34.16 4.80
C GLU A 418 -11.34 33.73 4.38
N ARG A 419 -10.78 32.71 5.03
CA ARG A 419 -9.41 32.21 4.80
C ARG A 419 -9.40 31.13 3.72
N LYS A 420 -9.46 31.56 2.46
CA LYS A 420 -9.69 30.69 1.30
C LYS A 420 -8.70 29.52 1.17
N THR A 421 -7.43 29.70 1.54
CA THR A 421 -6.41 28.64 1.44
C THR A 421 -6.63 27.47 2.41
N LEU A 422 -7.48 27.61 3.42
CA LEU A 422 -7.94 26.47 4.25
C LEU A 422 -8.89 25.55 3.45
N GLY A 423 -9.68 26.13 2.55
CA GLY A 423 -10.59 25.45 1.62
C GLY A 423 -9.90 24.91 0.35
N ASP A 424 -8.56 24.85 0.32
CA ASP A 424 -7.79 24.22 -0.75
C ASP A 424 -8.27 22.79 -1.08
N PHE A 425 -7.80 22.24 -2.19
CA PHE A 425 -8.20 20.91 -2.66
C PHE A 425 -8.09 19.80 -1.61
N ARG A 426 -9.15 18.98 -1.56
CA ARG A 426 -9.24 17.73 -0.80
C ARG A 426 -9.00 16.55 -1.74
N ALA A 427 -8.21 15.58 -1.29
CA ALA A 427 -8.04 14.34 -2.04
C ALA A 427 -9.39 13.63 -2.28
N PRO A 428 -9.55 12.90 -3.40
CA PRO A 428 -10.74 12.11 -3.66
C PRO A 428 -11.01 11.07 -2.56
N ALA A 429 -12.28 10.78 -2.27
CA ALA A 429 -12.69 9.83 -1.22
C ALA A 429 -12.00 8.46 -1.37
N GLU A 430 -11.93 7.93 -2.59
CA GLU A 430 -11.27 6.65 -2.88
C GLU A 430 -9.79 6.63 -2.46
N LEU A 431 -9.09 7.77 -2.56
CA LEU A 431 -7.68 7.86 -2.18
C LEU A 431 -7.52 7.97 -0.66
N ILE A 432 -8.44 8.66 0.01
CA ILE A 432 -8.50 8.74 1.47
C ILE A 432 -8.74 7.35 2.06
N GLU A 433 -9.73 6.62 1.53
CA GLU A 433 -10.04 5.24 1.92
C GLU A 433 -8.85 4.32 1.69
N ALA A 434 -8.21 4.39 0.52
CA ALA A 434 -7.03 3.59 0.23
C ALA A 434 -5.84 3.89 1.16
N GLU A 435 -5.60 5.16 1.53
CA GLU A 435 -4.56 5.49 2.50
C GLU A 435 -4.92 4.97 3.89
N ALA A 436 -6.16 5.16 4.34
CA ALA A 436 -6.62 4.72 5.66
C ALA A 436 -6.52 3.20 5.81
N GLU A 437 -6.97 2.43 4.82
CA GLU A 437 -6.85 0.97 4.81
C GLU A 437 -5.39 0.51 4.82
N ALA A 438 -4.54 1.14 4.00
CA ALA A 438 -3.13 0.80 3.91
C ALA A 438 -2.37 1.14 5.20
N LEU A 439 -2.70 2.26 5.84
CA LEU A 439 -2.16 2.63 7.14
C LEU A 439 -2.65 1.69 8.23
N ALA A 440 -3.90 1.24 8.20
CA ALA A 440 -4.40 0.22 9.13
C ALA A 440 -3.67 -1.12 8.94
N TYR A 441 -3.41 -1.51 7.68
CA TYR A 441 -2.66 -2.71 7.33
C TYR A 441 -1.18 -2.65 7.71
N ALA A 442 -0.56 -1.47 7.67
CA ALA A 442 0.85 -1.30 7.97
C ALA A 442 1.21 -1.75 9.39
N SER A 443 2.27 -2.57 9.49
CA SER A 443 2.78 -3.12 10.74
C SER A 443 3.53 -2.09 11.56
N ARG A 444 4.19 -1.11 10.90
CA ARG A 444 4.90 -0.02 11.56
C ARG A 444 4.78 1.31 10.82
N ILE A 445 4.80 2.40 11.60
CA ILE A 445 4.86 3.78 11.11
C ILE A 445 6.17 4.40 11.56
N ILE A 446 7.06 4.72 10.63
CA ILE A 446 8.35 5.34 10.93
C ILE A 446 8.20 6.84 10.74
N THR A 447 8.44 7.61 11.80
CA THR A 447 8.22 9.05 11.77
C THR A 447 9.10 9.79 12.78
N PRO A 448 9.62 10.97 12.42
CA PRO A 448 10.15 11.91 13.40
C PRO A 448 9.06 12.84 13.98
N HIS A 449 7.85 12.83 13.42
CA HIS A 449 6.79 13.78 13.76
C HIS A 449 6.05 13.35 15.03
N SER A 450 6.20 14.11 16.12
CA SER A 450 5.67 13.77 17.45
C SER A 450 4.16 13.49 17.47
N GLU A 451 3.38 14.26 16.71
CA GLU A 451 1.94 14.03 16.59
C GLU A 451 1.58 12.73 15.86
N ILE A 452 2.29 12.37 14.79
CA ILE A 452 2.08 11.10 14.07
C ILE A 452 2.46 9.94 14.99
N GLY A 453 3.56 10.09 15.74
CA GLY A 453 3.97 9.14 16.77
C GLY A 453 2.86 8.86 17.79
N ARG A 454 2.19 9.91 18.29
CA ARG A 454 1.03 9.76 19.19
C ARG A 454 -0.17 9.11 18.51
N LEU A 455 -0.48 9.47 17.26
CA LEU A 455 -1.60 8.91 16.51
C LEU A 455 -1.46 7.41 16.26
N PHE A 456 -0.22 6.93 16.11
CA PHE A 456 0.10 5.53 15.84
C PHE A 456 0.93 4.89 16.97
N ALA A 457 0.67 5.26 18.23
CA ALA A 457 1.52 4.89 19.38
C ALA A 457 1.85 3.38 19.48
N GLU A 458 0.92 2.50 19.10
CA GLU A 458 1.11 1.05 19.15
C GLU A 458 2.09 0.49 18.11
N LYS A 459 2.38 1.26 17.05
CA LYS A 459 3.21 0.83 15.92
C LYS A 459 4.22 1.86 15.42
N ALA A 460 4.34 2.99 16.10
CA ALA A 460 5.24 4.05 15.73
C ALA A 460 6.69 3.70 16.10
N ILE A 461 7.61 3.81 15.14
CA ILE A 461 9.04 3.94 15.40
C ILE A 461 9.35 5.43 15.35
N MET A 462 9.65 6.00 16.52
CA MET A 462 10.06 7.40 16.62
C MET A 462 11.50 7.56 16.15
N LEU A 463 11.70 8.48 15.21
CA LEU A 463 13.01 8.97 14.80
C LEU A 463 13.26 10.34 15.42
N ASP A 464 14.52 10.73 15.56
CA ASP A 464 14.87 12.10 15.90
C ASP A 464 14.88 12.97 14.64
N TRP A 465 14.38 14.21 14.77
CA TRP A 465 14.57 15.20 13.72
C TRP A 465 16.06 15.53 13.58
N ARG A 466 16.61 15.38 12.38
CA ARG A 466 17.99 15.75 12.09
C ARG A 466 18.12 17.26 12.07
N ARG A 467 18.91 17.78 13.01
CA ARG A 467 19.30 19.19 13.07
C ARG A 467 20.36 19.47 11.98
N PRO A 468 20.20 20.53 11.18
CA PRO A 468 21.22 20.93 10.23
C PRO A 468 22.49 21.39 10.97
N ALA A 469 23.65 21.19 10.35
CA ALA A 469 24.90 21.75 10.87
C ALA A 469 24.89 23.27 10.65
N VAL A 470 24.52 24.01 11.69
CA VAL A 470 24.52 25.47 11.72
C VAL A 470 25.43 25.90 12.88
N LEU A 471 26.28 26.89 12.66
CA LEU A 471 27.11 27.43 13.73
C LEU A 471 26.21 28.15 14.75
N PRO A 472 26.40 27.92 16.06
CA PRO A 472 25.74 28.69 17.09
C PRO A 472 25.99 30.18 16.90
N ARG A 473 25.00 31.00 17.25
CA ARG A 473 25.08 32.45 17.09
C ARG A 473 26.14 33.03 18.05
N VAL A 474 27.13 33.75 17.50
CA VAL A 474 28.29 34.27 18.26
C VAL A 474 28.09 35.72 18.78
N GLU A 475 27.18 36.53 18.21
CA GLU A 475 26.98 37.95 18.60
C GLU A 475 25.49 38.38 18.72
N PRO A 476 25.13 39.31 19.65
CA PRO A 476 23.80 39.92 19.79
C PRO A 476 23.74 41.28 19.04
N THR A 477 22.62 41.81 18.55
CA THR A 477 21.20 41.53 18.79
C THR A 477 20.47 41.74 17.46
N PRO A 478 19.58 40.84 17.02
CA PRO A 478 18.66 41.18 15.94
C PRO A 478 17.82 42.37 16.41
N SER A 479 17.18 43.13 15.51
CA SER A 479 16.11 44.02 15.94
C SER A 479 15.20 43.21 16.85
N ALA A 480 15.04 43.61 18.12
CA ALA A 480 14.18 42.91 19.09
C ALA A 480 12.74 42.76 18.57
N ARG A 481 12.41 43.48 17.50
CA ARG A 481 11.13 43.49 16.82
C ARG A 481 11.06 42.57 15.59
N CYS A 482 12.15 41.99 15.11
CA CYS A 482 12.15 41.19 13.89
C CYS A 482 11.95 39.69 14.17
N ILE A 483 10.85 39.13 13.69
CA ILE A 483 10.53 37.70 13.74
C ILE A 483 10.59 37.07 12.35
N ALA A 484 10.88 35.77 12.25
CA ALA A 484 10.76 35.02 11.00
C ALA A 484 9.45 34.24 10.92
N PHE A 485 8.79 34.30 9.76
CA PHE A 485 7.67 33.42 9.41
C PHE A 485 8.14 32.38 8.38
N PRO A 486 8.23 31.09 8.77
CA PRO A 486 8.67 30.03 7.88
C PRO A 486 7.51 29.47 7.06
N GLY A 487 7.74 29.38 5.74
CA GLY A 487 6.82 28.77 4.80
C GLY A 487 6.03 29.77 3.97
N PRO A 488 5.16 29.27 3.06
CA PRO A 488 4.36 30.14 2.23
C PRO A 488 3.34 30.92 3.08
N THR A 489 3.06 32.16 2.70
CA THR A 489 1.98 32.98 3.28
C THR A 489 0.65 32.33 2.92
N VAL A 490 0.16 31.44 3.79
CA VAL A 490 -1.13 30.75 3.71
C VAL A 490 -1.69 30.52 5.12
N ALA A 491 -3.02 30.49 5.24
CA ALA A 491 -3.71 30.26 6.49
C ALA A 491 -3.28 28.99 7.23
N ARG A 492 -3.13 27.86 6.53
CA ARG A 492 -2.74 26.58 7.19
C ARG A 492 -1.35 26.59 7.83
N LYS A 493 -0.50 27.56 7.48
CA LYS A 493 0.84 27.77 8.07
C LYS A 493 0.83 28.76 9.23
N GLY A 494 -0.32 29.37 9.54
CA GLY A 494 -0.46 30.35 10.63
C GLY A 494 -0.18 31.80 10.22
N ALA A 495 -0.25 32.10 8.91
CA ALA A 495 0.08 33.43 8.40
C ALA A 495 -0.83 34.55 8.96
N TYR A 496 -2.11 34.24 9.20
CA TYR A 496 -3.07 35.21 9.75
C TYR A 496 -2.74 35.57 11.19
N GLU A 497 -2.46 34.56 12.02
CA GLU A 497 -2.09 34.73 13.41
C GLU A 497 -0.78 35.53 13.53
N VAL A 498 0.21 35.23 12.69
CA VAL A 498 1.50 35.95 12.67
C VAL A 498 1.29 37.40 12.25
N ARG A 499 0.50 37.66 11.21
CA ARG A 499 0.18 39.02 10.76
C ARG A 499 -0.51 39.83 11.86
N ASP A 500 -1.54 39.28 12.46
CA ASP A 500 -2.35 39.99 13.45
C ASP A 500 -1.55 40.22 14.74
N ALA A 501 -0.73 39.26 15.15
CA ALA A 501 0.21 39.43 16.27
C ALA A 501 1.29 40.48 15.97
N ALA A 502 1.85 40.48 14.75
CA ALA A 502 2.86 41.45 14.35
C ALA A 502 2.30 42.88 14.33
N ARG A 503 1.06 43.08 13.87
CA ARG A 503 0.37 44.38 13.97
C ARG A 503 0.18 44.80 15.43
N ALA A 504 -0.30 43.88 16.27
CA ALA A 504 -0.61 44.17 17.67
C ALA A 504 0.64 44.51 18.51
N LEU A 505 1.81 44.00 18.12
CA LEU A 505 3.07 44.17 18.84
C LEU A 505 4.10 45.06 18.12
N ASP A 506 3.72 45.67 16.98
CA ASP A 506 4.60 46.50 16.15
C ASP A 506 5.91 45.79 15.74
N LEU A 507 5.77 44.55 15.26
CA LEU A 507 6.89 43.67 14.86
C LEU A 507 7.16 43.73 13.35
N ASP A 508 8.42 43.49 13.00
CA ASP A 508 8.88 43.28 11.63
C ASP A 508 8.87 41.79 11.32
N VAL A 509 8.39 41.40 10.14
CA VAL A 509 8.30 39.99 9.74
C VAL A 509 9.22 39.69 8.56
N LEU A 510 10.19 38.81 8.77
CA LEU A 510 11.00 38.21 7.72
C LEU A 510 10.26 37.01 7.12
N LEU A 511 9.86 37.12 5.85
CA LEU A 511 9.16 36.08 5.11
C LEU A 511 10.16 35.13 4.44
N LEU A 512 10.10 33.84 4.78
CA LEU A 512 11.01 32.81 4.24
C LEU A 512 10.36 31.94 3.14
N GLY A 513 9.16 32.29 2.68
CA GLY A 513 8.45 31.53 1.65
C GLY A 513 7.66 32.40 0.67
N SER A 514 6.95 31.74 -0.24
CA SER A 514 6.14 32.40 -1.28
C SER A 514 4.88 33.04 -0.70
N GLU A 515 4.49 34.20 -1.21
CA GLU A 515 3.25 34.88 -0.80
C GLU A 515 2.07 34.38 -1.65
N LEU A 516 1.09 33.74 -1.01
CA LEU A 516 -0.05 33.15 -1.71
C LEU A 516 -1.38 33.80 -1.33
N GLU A 517 -1.55 34.43 -0.16
CA GLU A 517 -2.80 35.12 0.22
C GLU A 517 -3.08 36.45 -0.53
N GLY A 518 -2.24 36.81 -1.51
CA GLY A 518 -2.35 38.06 -2.29
C GLY A 518 -1.37 39.14 -1.83
N PRO A 519 -1.16 40.18 -2.67
CA PRO A 519 -0.14 41.21 -2.43
C PRO A 519 -0.44 42.07 -1.19
N ASP A 520 -1.70 42.33 -0.91
CA ASP A 520 -2.14 43.24 0.17
C ASP A 520 -2.31 42.52 1.52
N PHE A 521 -1.98 41.23 1.59
CA PHE A 521 -2.22 40.42 2.78
C PHE A 521 -1.51 40.98 4.02
N TRP A 522 -0.29 41.48 3.83
CA TRP A 522 0.58 41.99 4.90
C TRP A 522 0.44 43.49 5.18
N ASP A 523 -0.56 44.17 4.60
CA ASP A 523 -0.75 45.61 4.80
C ASP A 523 -0.76 46.00 6.28
N GLY A 524 -0.02 47.04 6.66
CA GLY A 524 0.14 47.46 8.06
C GLY A 524 1.11 46.60 8.89
N VAL A 525 1.82 45.65 8.30
CA VAL A 525 2.97 44.95 8.90
C VAL A 525 4.22 45.27 8.08
N ARG A 526 5.34 45.57 8.74
CA ARG A 526 6.63 45.76 8.06
C ARG A 526 7.18 44.39 7.70
N THR A 527 7.17 44.05 6.40
CA THR A 527 7.67 42.76 5.91
C THR A 527 8.90 42.91 5.04
N ARG A 528 9.79 41.93 5.11
CA ARG A 528 10.98 41.83 4.26
C ARG A 528 11.21 40.38 3.84
N LYS A 529 11.90 40.17 2.72
CA LYS A 529 12.32 38.83 2.25
C LYS A 529 13.81 38.65 2.48
N PHE A 530 14.22 37.41 2.75
CA PHE A 530 15.63 37.06 2.76
C PHE A 530 16.05 36.64 1.35
N ASP A 531 17.06 37.31 0.81
CA ASP A 531 17.63 37.00 -0.51
C ASP A 531 19.15 37.02 -0.46
N ASN A 532 19.75 35.94 0.05
CA ASN A 532 21.19 35.72 -0.02
C ASN A 532 21.48 34.24 -0.35
N PRO A 533 21.71 33.91 -1.63
CA PRO A 533 22.00 32.55 -2.06
C PRO A 533 23.33 32.00 -1.52
N CYS A 534 24.29 32.87 -1.19
CA CYS A 534 25.62 32.50 -0.71
C CYS A 534 25.62 32.09 0.76
N GLU A 535 24.67 32.60 1.56
CA GLU A 535 24.48 32.21 2.96
C GLU A 535 23.00 31.85 3.22
N PRO A 536 22.54 30.63 2.84
CA PRO A 536 21.13 30.24 2.91
C PRO A 536 20.50 30.32 4.32
N ASN A 537 21.33 30.24 5.36
CA ASN A 537 20.93 30.34 6.77
C ASN A 537 21.30 31.70 7.40
N GLY A 538 21.74 32.68 6.61
CA GLY A 538 22.14 34.00 7.09
C GLY A 538 20.98 34.76 7.76
N TRP A 539 19.74 34.46 7.37
CA TRP A 539 18.51 35.00 7.96
C TRP A 539 18.43 34.80 9.49
N LEU A 540 19.07 33.76 10.03
CA LEU A 540 19.12 33.48 11.47
C LEU A 540 19.78 34.60 12.27
N LYS A 541 20.71 35.34 11.65
CA LYS A 541 21.39 36.49 12.26
C LYS A 541 20.48 37.72 12.37
N GLU A 542 19.40 37.76 11.60
CA GLU A 542 18.59 38.96 11.44
C GLU A 542 17.26 38.93 12.20
N VAL A 543 16.97 37.83 12.89
CA VAL A 543 15.71 37.60 13.60
C VAL A 543 15.95 37.28 15.07
N ALA A 544 15.03 37.74 15.93
CA ALA A 544 14.99 37.45 17.35
C ALA A 544 14.36 36.08 17.66
N LEU A 545 13.40 35.68 16.83
CA LEU A 545 12.54 34.52 17.07
C LEU A 545 11.97 34.00 15.75
N VAL A 546 11.72 32.69 15.67
CA VAL A 546 10.96 32.07 14.58
C VAL A 546 9.58 31.66 15.04
N VAL A 547 8.54 32.03 14.28
CA VAL A 547 7.14 31.90 14.69
C VAL A 547 6.33 31.15 13.65
N GLN A 548 5.80 29.98 14.00
CA GLN A 548 4.99 29.16 13.10
C GLN A 548 3.83 28.46 13.82
N PRO A 549 2.72 29.17 14.11
CA PRO A 549 1.52 28.61 14.73
C PRO A 549 0.67 27.83 13.71
N ALA A 550 1.29 26.89 13.00
CA ALA A 550 0.68 26.19 11.88
C ALA A 550 -0.47 25.27 12.31
N ILE A 551 -1.50 25.18 11.48
CA ILE A 551 -2.54 24.13 11.58
C ILE A 551 -1.99 22.80 11.01
N ALA A 552 -1.11 22.89 10.01
CA ALA A 552 -0.47 21.73 9.37
C ALA A 552 0.96 22.06 8.88
N GLU A 553 1.95 21.35 9.42
CA GLU A 553 3.34 21.40 8.98
C GLU A 553 3.96 20.00 8.93
N GLU A 554 4.52 19.65 7.78
CA GLU A 554 5.13 18.34 7.51
C GLU A 554 6.65 18.43 7.33
N ARG A 555 7.19 19.65 7.23
CA ARG A 555 8.60 19.94 6.94
C ARG A 555 9.13 21.10 7.79
N PRO A 556 9.31 20.93 9.11
CA PRO A 556 9.73 21.99 10.04
C PRO A 556 11.23 22.38 9.90
N ARG A 557 11.78 22.45 8.68
CA ARG A 557 13.23 22.61 8.44
C ARG A 557 13.78 23.95 8.90
N TYR A 558 13.03 25.04 8.72
CA TYR A 558 13.41 26.35 9.25
C TYR A 558 13.38 26.39 10.78
N LEU A 559 12.42 25.71 11.41
CA LEU A 559 12.35 25.60 12.87
C LEU A 559 13.55 24.81 13.41
N LEU A 560 13.91 23.70 12.76
CA LEU A 560 15.09 22.91 13.12
C LEU A 560 16.39 23.69 12.93
N ALA A 561 16.48 24.52 11.89
CA ALA A 561 17.64 25.40 11.68
C ALA A 561 17.75 26.48 12.77
N ALA A 562 16.63 27.05 13.18
CA ALA A 562 16.58 28.01 14.28
C ALA A 562 17.05 27.39 15.60
N LEU A 563 16.48 26.24 15.97
CA LEU A 563 16.86 25.50 17.17
C LEU A 563 18.32 25.02 17.14
N ALA A 564 18.86 24.71 15.97
CA ALA A 564 20.28 24.35 15.83
C ALA A 564 21.23 25.55 15.99
N ALA A 565 20.73 26.78 15.82
CA ALA A 565 21.48 28.02 15.94
C ALA A 565 21.17 28.79 17.22
N ASP A 566 20.52 28.14 18.19
CA ASP A 566 20.06 28.73 19.45
C ASP A 566 19.13 29.94 19.29
N VAL A 567 18.37 29.99 18.19
CA VAL A 567 17.30 30.98 17.97
C VAL A 567 15.99 30.40 18.53
N PRO A 568 15.31 31.09 19.48
CA PRO A 568 14.04 30.62 20.02
C PRO A 568 12.98 30.40 18.94
N VAL A 569 12.08 29.45 19.20
CA VAL A 569 10.98 29.07 18.32
C VAL A 569 9.67 29.07 19.08
N ILE A 570 8.65 29.73 18.52
CA ILE A 570 7.24 29.55 18.89
C ILE A 570 6.56 28.77 17.78
N ALA A 571 6.04 27.59 18.08
CA ALA A 571 5.40 26.73 17.08
C ALA A 571 4.14 26.06 17.61
N ALA A 572 3.30 25.57 16.70
CA ALA A 572 2.14 24.75 17.07
C ALA A 572 2.52 23.27 17.24
N PRO A 573 1.73 22.47 17.98
CA PRO A 573 1.91 21.01 18.05
C PRO A 573 1.93 20.35 16.66
N ALA A 574 1.23 20.94 15.69
CA ALA A 574 1.16 20.45 14.31
C ALA A 574 2.47 20.61 13.51
N CYS A 575 3.51 21.21 14.09
CA CYS A 575 4.87 21.21 13.54
C CYS A 575 5.65 19.93 13.86
N GLY A 576 5.11 19.06 14.71
CA GLY A 576 5.67 17.72 14.94
C GLY A 576 6.98 17.67 15.71
N LEU A 577 7.37 18.78 16.33
CA LEU A 577 8.55 18.83 17.20
C LEU A 577 8.21 18.24 18.57
N ALA A 578 9.19 17.57 19.20
CA ALA A 578 9.10 17.18 20.60
C ALA A 578 9.43 18.39 21.50
N SER A 579 8.97 18.36 22.75
CA SER A 579 9.33 19.37 23.74
C SER A 579 10.84 19.35 23.96
N GLN A 580 11.46 20.52 23.92
CA GLN A 580 12.90 20.73 24.04
C GLN A 580 13.16 22.20 24.39
N ASP A 581 14.40 22.50 24.77
CA ASP A 581 14.82 23.87 25.05
C ASP A 581 14.62 24.78 23.83
N LEU A 582 14.39 26.07 24.10
CA LEU A 582 14.15 27.11 23.10
C LEU A 582 12.89 26.92 22.23
N LEU A 583 12.07 25.90 22.50
CA LEU A 583 10.80 25.67 21.82
C LEU A 583 9.61 25.94 22.75
N THR A 584 8.84 26.97 22.42
CA THR A 584 7.54 27.24 23.05
C THR A 584 6.42 26.73 22.16
N ILE A 585 5.56 25.88 22.72
CA ILE A 585 4.40 25.32 22.02
C ILE A 585 3.15 26.14 22.33
N VAL A 586 2.47 26.65 21.30
CA VAL A 586 1.19 27.38 21.41
C VAL A 586 0.10 26.69 20.60
N PRO A 587 -1.18 26.72 21.04
CA PRO A 587 -2.27 26.21 20.23
C PRO A 587 -2.36 26.93 18.88
N ALA A 588 -2.66 26.20 17.80
CA ALA A 588 -2.96 26.81 16.51
C ALA A 588 -4.29 27.60 16.59
N ASN A 589 -4.41 28.67 15.79
CA ASN A 589 -5.56 29.57 15.77
C ASN A 589 -5.86 30.28 17.11
N ASP A 590 -4.90 30.36 18.04
CA ASP A 590 -5.03 31.08 19.30
C ASP A 590 -4.13 32.32 19.31
N LEU A 591 -4.68 33.44 18.84
CA LEU A 591 -3.97 34.71 18.75
C LEU A 591 -3.56 35.23 20.14
N THR A 592 -4.40 35.02 21.16
CA THR A 592 -4.12 35.49 22.53
C THR A 592 -2.94 34.75 23.13
N ALA A 593 -2.91 33.42 23.01
CA ALA A 593 -1.78 32.61 23.45
C ALA A 593 -0.50 32.96 22.68
N LEU A 594 -0.61 33.19 21.36
CA LEU A 594 0.53 33.60 20.54
C LEU A 594 1.11 34.94 20.99
N ILE A 595 0.28 35.97 21.19
CA ILE A 595 0.71 37.30 21.67
C ILE A 595 1.36 37.18 23.05
N ALA A 596 0.80 36.39 23.95
CA ALA A 596 1.37 36.17 25.28
C ALA A 596 2.76 35.51 25.20
N ALA A 597 2.90 34.47 24.37
CA ALA A 597 4.18 33.80 24.16
C ALA A 597 5.23 34.71 23.50
N LEU A 598 4.82 35.56 22.55
CA LEU A 598 5.68 36.55 21.91
C LEU A 598 6.19 37.57 22.93
N ARG A 599 5.31 38.13 23.77
CA ARG A 599 5.70 39.07 24.83
C ARG A 599 6.67 38.47 25.85
N ALA A 600 6.53 37.16 26.13
CA ALA A 600 7.41 36.47 27.05
C ALA A 600 8.78 36.11 26.45
N SER A 601 8.87 36.00 25.12
CA SER A 601 10.07 35.52 24.42
C SER A 601 10.90 36.63 23.76
N LEU A 602 10.29 37.79 23.49
CA LEU A 602 10.99 38.94 22.94
C LEU A 602 11.68 39.71 24.08
N PRO A 603 12.93 40.16 23.87
CA PRO A 603 13.72 40.87 24.89
C PRO A 603 13.23 42.29 25.18
#